data_AF-A0A327NNL5-F1
#
_entry.id   AF-A0A327NNL5-F1
#
_cell.length_a   1.000
_cell.length_b   1.000
_cell.length_c   1.000
_cell.angle_alpha   90.00
_cell.angle_beta   90.00
_cell.angle_gamma   90.00
#
_symmetry.space_group_name_H-M   'P 1'
#
loop_
_entity.id
_entity.type
_entity.pdbx_description
1 polymer ?
#
loop_
_entity_poly.entity_id
_entity_poly.type
_entity_poly.pdbx_seq_one_letter_code
_entity_poly.pdbx_strand_id
1 'polypeptide(L)'
;MPTLTQLTAIDQHLRKENWLLNEDLITELTDHYINGIDERLAQGMAFDVAIREIHSGFGGRKGLLKMEEDYQLSQTKNNGRIIREKIALYFRKPQLSITILILVYTSIRVLPDMFLNWGDSWIFISLLGGMSVLYMLALIHLINNWKQTNKTKAVSQELRVFLQVIFSAISLCFYIHIWMPVEQVIIRYPLPSSIIITLFIIIELATCELLFDQLQKKSIAKPA
;
A
#
# COMPACT_ATOMS: atom_id res chain seq x y z
N MET A 1 -29.61 -17.74 12.64
CA MET A 1 -28.24 -17.75 13.19
C MET A 1 -27.59 -19.07 12.82
N PRO A 2 -26.61 -19.04 11.92
CA PRO A 2 -25.92 -20.24 11.45
C PRO A 2 -25.07 -20.87 12.56
N THR A 3 -25.01 -22.19 12.55
CA THR A 3 -24.12 -22.98 13.40
C THR A 3 -22.66 -22.83 12.95
N LEU A 4 -21.71 -23.09 13.85
CA LEU A 4 -20.27 -23.05 13.53
C LEU A 4 -19.91 -23.94 12.33
N THR A 5 -20.56 -25.09 12.20
CA THR A 5 -20.39 -26.01 11.08
C THR A 5 -20.84 -25.38 9.75
N GLN A 6 -21.95 -24.64 9.77
CA GLN A 6 -22.45 -23.93 8.58
C GLN A 6 -21.53 -22.78 8.17
N LEU A 7 -21.00 -22.02 9.13
CA LEU A 7 -20.00 -20.98 8.86
C LEU A 7 -18.73 -21.54 8.21
N THR A 8 -18.24 -22.67 8.74
CA THR A 8 -17.07 -23.37 8.17
C THR A 8 -17.36 -23.87 6.76
N ALA A 9 -18.58 -24.36 6.49
CA ALA A 9 -18.99 -24.80 5.17
C ALA A 9 -19.06 -23.64 4.16
N ILE A 10 -19.57 -22.46 4.57
CA ILE A 10 -19.60 -21.25 3.74
C ILE A 10 -18.18 -20.81 3.40
N ASP A 11 -17.29 -20.71 4.40
CA ASP A 11 -15.89 -20.32 4.18
C ASP A 11 -15.17 -21.29 3.24
N GLN A 12 -15.37 -22.60 3.45
CA GLN A 12 -14.83 -23.63 2.57
C GLN A 12 -15.36 -23.50 1.12
N HIS A 13 -16.66 -23.23 0.96
CA HIS A 13 -17.28 -23.05 -0.36
C HIS A 13 -16.69 -21.82 -1.08
N LEU A 14 -16.53 -20.69 -0.39
CA LEU A 14 -15.98 -19.46 -0.98
C LEU A 14 -14.49 -19.61 -1.33
N ARG A 15 -13.68 -20.21 -0.45
CA ARG A 15 -12.22 -20.32 -0.65
C ARG A 15 -11.80 -21.50 -1.50
N LYS A 16 -12.26 -22.72 -1.18
CA LYS A 16 -11.75 -23.96 -1.81
C LYS A 16 -12.45 -24.30 -3.11
N GLU A 17 -13.75 -24.07 -3.19
CA GLU A 17 -14.53 -24.45 -4.38
C GLU A 17 -14.54 -23.34 -5.43
N ASN A 18 -14.60 -22.08 -5.00
CA ASN A 18 -14.64 -20.94 -5.90
C ASN A 18 -13.28 -20.26 -6.15
N TRP A 19 -12.26 -20.55 -5.33
CA TRP A 19 -10.90 -20.01 -5.42
C TRP A 19 -10.80 -18.48 -5.26
N LEU A 20 -11.67 -17.91 -4.43
CA LEU A 20 -11.56 -16.51 -4.06
C LEU A 20 -10.31 -16.30 -3.18
N LEU A 21 -9.57 -15.22 -3.45
CA LEU A 21 -8.31 -14.90 -2.75
C LEU A 21 -8.41 -13.64 -1.90
N ASN A 22 -9.33 -12.73 -2.24
CA ASN A 22 -9.49 -11.46 -1.53
C ASN A 22 -10.27 -11.63 -0.22
N GLU A 23 -9.56 -11.50 0.91
CA GLU A 23 -10.11 -11.65 2.27
C GLU A 23 -11.24 -10.67 2.60
N ASP A 24 -11.13 -9.42 2.15
CA ASP A 24 -12.13 -8.39 2.44
C ASP A 24 -13.45 -8.72 1.74
N LEU A 25 -13.36 -9.14 0.46
CA LEU A 25 -14.51 -9.60 -0.31
C LEU A 25 -15.10 -10.90 0.24
N ILE A 26 -14.25 -11.86 0.66
CA ILE A 26 -14.73 -13.11 1.27
C ILE A 26 -15.52 -12.80 2.55
N THR A 27 -15.07 -11.85 3.36
CA THR A 27 -15.77 -11.44 4.58
C THR A 27 -17.14 -10.83 4.24
N GLU A 28 -17.17 -9.89 3.30
CA GLU A 28 -18.42 -9.26 2.84
C GLU A 28 -19.40 -10.28 2.24
N LEU A 29 -18.92 -11.18 1.38
CA LEU A 29 -19.74 -12.26 0.83
C LEU A 29 -20.22 -13.21 1.92
N THR A 30 -19.40 -13.52 2.91
CA THR A 30 -19.80 -14.37 4.03
C THR A 30 -21.00 -13.77 4.76
N ASP A 31 -20.98 -12.46 5.04
CA ASP A 31 -22.10 -11.77 5.68
C ASP A 31 -23.38 -11.83 4.81
N HIS A 32 -23.24 -11.62 3.50
CA HIS A 32 -24.37 -11.76 2.57
C HIS A 32 -24.91 -13.19 2.49
N TYR A 33 -24.04 -14.21 2.49
CA TYR A 33 -24.43 -15.61 2.52
C TYR A 33 -25.14 -15.95 3.84
N ILE A 34 -24.63 -15.48 4.98
CA ILE A 34 -25.27 -15.70 6.29
C ILE A 34 -26.70 -15.16 6.28
N ASN A 35 -26.87 -13.90 5.86
CA ASN A 35 -28.19 -13.27 5.81
C ASN A 35 -29.13 -14.01 4.85
N GLY A 36 -28.67 -14.33 3.64
CA GLY A 36 -29.48 -15.02 2.63
C GLY A 36 -29.82 -16.46 3.00
N ILE A 37 -28.95 -17.16 3.73
CA ILE A 37 -29.19 -18.52 4.24
C ILE A 37 -30.20 -18.47 5.38
N ASP A 38 -30.03 -17.55 6.33
CA ASP A 38 -30.95 -17.41 7.47
C ASP A 38 -32.39 -17.16 6.99
N GLU A 39 -32.58 -16.31 5.96
CA GLU A 39 -33.88 -16.08 5.32
C GLU A 39 -34.48 -17.37 4.70
N ARG A 40 -33.69 -18.15 3.97
CA ARG A 40 -34.16 -19.38 3.31
C ARG A 40 -34.42 -20.53 4.29
N LEU A 41 -33.61 -20.63 5.35
CA LEU A 41 -33.83 -21.58 6.44
C LEU A 41 -35.14 -21.25 7.18
N ALA A 42 -35.44 -19.96 7.39
CA ALA A 42 -36.71 -19.53 7.98
C ALA A 42 -37.92 -19.91 7.12
N GLN A 43 -37.74 -20.06 5.81
CA GLN A 43 -38.76 -20.56 4.87
C GLN A 43 -38.84 -22.10 4.84
N GLY A 44 -38.07 -22.80 5.66
CA GLY A 44 -38.04 -24.27 5.72
C GLY A 44 -37.19 -24.93 4.64
N MET A 45 -36.36 -24.18 3.92
CA MET A 45 -35.44 -24.74 2.94
C MET A 45 -34.29 -25.49 3.62
N ALA A 46 -33.84 -26.60 3.04
CA ALA A 46 -32.63 -27.27 3.49
C ALA A 46 -31.38 -26.42 3.17
N PHE A 47 -30.39 -26.43 4.07
CA PHE A 47 -29.16 -25.64 3.96
C PHE A 47 -28.42 -25.83 2.63
N ASP A 48 -28.27 -27.08 2.16
CA ASP A 48 -27.55 -27.38 0.91
C ASP A 48 -28.26 -26.85 -0.35
N VAL A 49 -29.58 -26.68 -0.27
CA VAL A 49 -30.38 -26.08 -1.34
C VAL A 49 -30.25 -24.57 -1.26
N ALA A 50 -30.34 -23.99 -0.05
CA ALA A 50 -30.18 -22.56 0.17
C ALA A 50 -28.82 -22.04 -0.30
N ILE A 51 -27.72 -22.74 0.01
CA ILE A 51 -26.38 -22.37 -0.49
C ILE A 51 -26.33 -22.36 -2.00
N ARG A 52 -26.85 -23.41 -2.66
CA ARG A 52 -26.82 -23.52 -4.12
C ARG A 52 -27.63 -22.42 -4.79
N GLU A 53 -28.76 -22.07 -4.20
CA GLU A 53 -29.63 -21.00 -4.72
C GLU A 53 -29.01 -19.61 -4.52
N ILE A 54 -28.39 -19.35 -3.37
CA ILE A 54 -27.68 -18.08 -3.15
C ILE A 54 -26.49 -17.98 -4.11
N HIS A 55 -25.72 -19.06 -4.23
CA HIS A 55 -24.60 -19.14 -5.16
C HIS A 55 -25.03 -18.91 -6.61
N SER A 56 -26.15 -19.49 -7.05
CA SER A 56 -26.67 -19.21 -8.40
C SER A 56 -27.18 -17.77 -8.54
N GLY A 57 -27.72 -17.17 -7.47
CA GLY A 57 -28.09 -15.76 -7.39
C GLY A 57 -26.90 -14.81 -7.60
N PHE A 58 -25.71 -15.19 -7.16
CA PHE A 58 -24.46 -14.47 -7.46
C PHE A 58 -23.93 -14.72 -8.88
N GLY A 59 -24.62 -15.49 -9.72
CA GLY A 59 -24.14 -15.88 -11.05
C GLY A 59 -23.23 -17.11 -11.04
N GLY A 60 -23.27 -17.89 -9.95
CA GLY A 60 -22.40 -19.03 -9.71
C GLY A 60 -20.92 -18.64 -9.61
N ARG A 61 -20.03 -19.60 -9.89
CA ARG A 61 -18.58 -19.38 -9.81
C ARG A 61 -18.09 -18.24 -10.70
N LYS A 62 -18.62 -18.12 -11.92
CA LYS A 62 -18.23 -17.06 -12.86
C LYS A 62 -18.62 -15.68 -12.33
N GLY A 63 -19.80 -15.56 -11.71
CA GLY A 63 -20.24 -14.31 -11.12
C GLY A 63 -19.40 -13.91 -9.90
N LEU A 64 -19.07 -14.87 -9.02
CA LEU A 64 -18.18 -14.61 -7.88
C LEU A 64 -16.78 -14.18 -8.31
N LEU A 65 -16.17 -14.84 -9.30
CA LEU A 65 -14.86 -14.44 -9.84
C LEU A 65 -14.92 -13.05 -10.49
N LYS A 66 -16.00 -12.74 -11.21
CA LYS A 66 -16.20 -11.41 -11.79
C LYS A 66 -16.33 -10.34 -10.69
N MET A 67 -17.06 -10.63 -9.61
CA MET A 67 -17.15 -9.74 -8.46
C MET A 67 -15.79 -9.49 -7.82
N GLU A 68 -14.93 -10.51 -7.73
CA GLU A 68 -13.55 -10.35 -7.25
C GLU A 68 -12.71 -9.46 -8.18
N GLU A 69 -12.80 -9.66 -9.48
CA GLU A 69 -12.14 -8.81 -10.47
C GLU A 69 -12.63 -7.35 -10.39
N ASP A 70 -13.94 -7.14 -10.36
CA ASP A 70 -14.57 -5.83 -10.24
C ASP A 70 -14.18 -5.15 -8.92
N TYR A 71 -14.12 -5.91 -7.83
CA TYR A 71 -13.66 -5.43 -6.53
C TYR A 71 -12.19 -4.97 -6.58
N GLN A 72 -11.31 -5.77 -7.18
CA GLN A 72 -9.89 -5.41 -7.35
C GLN A 72 -9.72 -4.18 -8.27
N LEU A 73 -10.48 -4.10 -9.36
CA LEU A 73 -10.48 -2.93 -10.25
C LEU A 73 -11.00 -1.67 -9.55
N SER A 74 -12.03 -1.80 -8.72
CA SER A 74 -12.54 -0.71 -7.90
C SER A 74 -11.51 -0.27 -6.86
N GLN A 75 -10.86 -1.23 -6.19
CA GLN A 75 -9.85 -0.96 -5.17
C GLN A 75 -8.61 -0.26 -5.76
N THR A 76 -8.12 -0.72 -6.91
CA THR A 76 -6.99 -0.08 -7.61
C THR A 76 -7.33 1.34 -8.08
N LYS A 77 -8.52 1.56 -8.65
CA LYS A 77 -9.00 2.90 -9.02
C LYS A 77 -9.12 3.82 -7.80
N ASN A 78 -9.68 3.32 -6.70
CA ASN A 78 -9.82 4.09 -5.47
C ASN A 78 -8.46 4.43 -4.86
N ASN A 79 -7.53 3.48 -4.84
CA ASN A 79 -6.16 3.71 -4.37
C ASN A 79 -5.47 4.80 -5.21
N GLY A 80 -5.60 4.75 -6.55
CA GLY A 80 -5.05 5.79 -7.42
C GLY A 80 -5.62 7.18 -7.13
N ARG A 81 -6.94 7.28 -6.87
CA ARG A 81 -7.58 8.53 -6.45
C ARG A 81 -7.01 9.03 -5.12
N ILE A 82 -6.88 8.16 -4.13
CA ILE A 82 -6.36 8.52 -2.80
C ILE A 82 -4.90 8.98 -2.89
N ILE A 83 -4.05 8.29 -3.67
CA ILE A 83 -2.66 8.71 -3.90
C ILE A 83 -2.62 10.10 -4.53
N ARG A 84 -3.45 10.34 -5.56
CA ARG A 84 -3.52 11.64 -6.22
C ARG A 84 -3.98 12.74 -5.27
N GLU A 85 -4.95 12.46 -4.41
CA GLU A 85 -5.40 13.39 -3.37
C GLU A 85 -4.28 13.69 -2.37
N LYS A 86 -3.56 12.67 -1.90
CA LYS A 86 -2.41 12.83 -1.00
C LYS A 86 -1.29 13.66 -1.63
N ILE A 87 -0.91 13.37 -2.87
CA ILE A 87 0.05 14.19 -3.62
C ILE A 87 -0.45 15.63 -3.72
N ALA A 88 -1.73 15.84 -4.03
CA ALA A 88 -2.30 17.19 -4.13
C ALA A 88 -2.29 17.94 -2.78
N LEU A 89 -2.35 17.24 -1.65
CA LEU A 89 -2.26 17.86 -0.32
C LEU A 89 -0.87 18.48 -0.07
N TYR A 90 0.21 17.86 -0.55
CA TYR A 90 1.56 18.44 -0.46
C TYR A 90 1.69 19.80 -1.18
N PHE A 91 0.87 20.04 -2.20
CA PHE A 91 0.80 21.34 -2.89
C PHE A 91 -0.21 22.32 -2.27
N ARG A 92 -0.81 21.99 -1.12
CA ARG A 92 -1.73 22.85 -0.37
C ARG A 92 -1.13 23.26 0.97
N LYS A 93 -1.58 24.39 1.53
CA LYS A 93 -1.19 24.79 2.90
C LYS A 93 -1.83 23.82 3.91
N PRO A 94 -1.13 23.40 4.99
CA PRO A 94 0.19 23.85 5.43
C PRO A 94 1.38 23.11 4.82
N GLN A 95 1.17 21.97 4.16
CA GLN A 95 2.23 21.06 3.71
C GLN A 95 3.11 21.64 2.59
N LEU A 96 2.62 22.64 1.86
CA LEU A 96 3.39 23.38 0.86
C LEU A 96 4.69 23.97 1.43
N SER A 97 4.77 24.30 2.72
CA SER A 97 6.03 24.74 3.35
C SER A 97 7.08 23.63 3.37
N ILE A 98 6.67 22.38 3.60
CA ILE A 98 7.54 21.20 3.58
C ILE A 98 8.02 20.96 2.16
N THR A 99 7.13 21.02 1.17
CA THR A 99 7.50 20.89 -0.25
C THR A 99 8.50 21.95 -0.69
N ILE A 100 8.31 23.22 -0.31
CA ILE A 100 9.27 24.29 -0.59
C ILE A 100 10.61 24.02 0.12
N LEU A 101 10.58 23.58 1.39
CA LEU A 101 11.80 23.26 2.13
C LEU A 101 12.61 22.14 1.45
N ILE A 102 11.93 21.07 1.01
CA ILE A 102 12.56 19.97 0.26
C ILE A 102 13.12 20.46 -1.07
N LEU A 103 12.39 21.30 -1.81
CA LEU A 103 12.85 21.85 -3.08
C LEU A 103 14.07 22.77 -2.91
N VAL A 104 14.07 23.63 -1.89
CA VAL A 104 15.19 24.51 -1.57
C VAL A 104 16.39 23.66 -1.15
N TYR A 105 16.19 22.66 -0.30
CA TYR A 105 17.24 21.74 0.12
C TYR A 105 17.86 21.00 -1.07
N THR A 106 17.05 20.39 -1.94
CA THR A 106 17.55 19.67 -3.12
C THR A 106 18.23 20.61 -4.10
N SER A 107 17.72 21.83 -4.29
CA SER A 107 18.35 22.83 -5.16
C SER A 107 19.71 23.29 -4.62
N ILE A 108 19.81 23.61 -3.33
CA ILE A 108 21.08 23.98 -2.66
C ILE A 108 22.08 22.82 -2.72
N ARG A 109 21.62 21.57 -2.78
CA ARG A 109 22.52 20.41 -2.89
C ARG A 109 22.97 20.12 -4.31
N VAL A 110 22.17 20.45 -5.31
CA VAL A 110 22.47 20.22 -6.73
C VAL A 110 23.31 21.36 -7.34
N LEU A 111 23.14 22.59 -6.87
CA LEU A 111 23.86 23.79 -7.36
C LEU A 111 25.40 23.81 -7.10
N PRO A 112 25.95 23.32 -5.98
CA PRO A 112 27.37 23.43 -5.64
C PRO A 112 28.30 22.59 -6.50
N ASP A 113 27.80 21.49 -7.09
CA ASP A 113 28.58 20.61 -7.97
C ASP A 113 29.02 21.31 -9.27
N MET A 114 28.41 22.47 -9.60
CA MET A 114 28.89 23.33 -10.69
C MET A 114 30.14 24.16 -10.34
N PHE A 115 30.49 24.31 -9.05
CA PHE A 115 31.51 25.29 -8.62
C PHE A 115 32.73 24.69 -7.88
N LEU A 116 32.69 23.46 -7.37
CA LEU A 116 33.83 22.86 -6.66
C LEU A 116 34.01 21.36 -7.00
N ASN A 117 34.73 21.08 -8.08
CA ASN A 117 35.31 19.77 -8.34
C ASN A 117 36.24 19.38 -7.16
N TRP A 118 35.95 18.26 -6.48
CA TRP A 118 36.78 17.43 -5.56
C TRP A 118 36.03 16.93 -4.29
N GLY A 119 34.73 17.21 -4.12
CA GLY A 119 33.92 16.76 -2.97
C GLY A 119 32.98 15.56 -3.20
N ASP A 120 32.86 15.07 -4.43
CA ASP A 120 31.70 14.32 -4.96
C ASP A 120 31.34 13.01 -4.25
N SER A 121 32.29 12.35 -3.55
CA SER A 121 31.95 11.16 -2.76
C SER A 121 31.13 11.47 -1.50
N TRP A 122 31.36 12.62 -0.85
CA TRP A 122 30.75 12.90 0.46
C TRP A 122 29.27 13.25 0.37
N ILE A 123 28.83 13.83 -0.75
CA ILE A 123 27.42 14.19 -0.98
C ILE A 123 26.59 12.92 -1.17
N PHE A 124 27.04 12.00 -2.02
CA PHE A 124 26.41 10.69 -2.18
C PHE A 124 26.37 9.93 -0.87
N ILE A 125 27.49 9.89 -0.12
CA ILE A 125 27.58 9.25 1.20
C ILE A 125 26.62 9.90 2.22
N SER A 126 26.46 11.23 2.19
CA SER A 126 25.56 11.94 3.11
C SER A 126 24.08 11.73 2.79
N LEU A 127 23.72 11.62 1.50
CA LEU A 127 22.36 11.28 1.06
C LEU A 127 22.03 9.82 1.38
N LEU A 128 22.95 8.91 1.11
CA LEU A 128 22.81 7.50 1.47
C LEU A 128 22.75 7.32 2.99
N GLY A 129 23.55 8.08 3.74
CA GLY A 129 23.55 8.09 5.21
C GLY A 129 22.28 8.71 5.80
N GLY A 130 21.77 9.80 5.22
CA GLY A 130 20.52 10.42 5.66
C GLY A 130 19.31 9.51 5.41
N MET A 131 19.25 8.91 4.22
CA MET A 131 18.22 7.91 3.89
C MET A 131 18.36 6.68 4.79
N SER A 132 19.57 6.19 5.06
CA SER A 132 19.77 5.03 5.94
C SER A 132 19.33 5.32 7.39
N VAL A 133 19.52 6.53 7.90
CA VAL A 133 19.04 6.95 9.22
C VAL A 133 17.51 7.01 9.25
N LEU A 134 16.87 7.58 8.22
CA LEU A 134 15.41 7.58 8.11
C LEU A 134 14.85 6.15 8.03
N TYR A 135 15.51 5.25 7.29
CA TYR A 135 15.15 3.84 7.24
C TYR A 135 15.39 3.13 8.57
N MET A 136 16.46 3.44 9.29
CA MET A 136 16.73 2.93 10.64
C MET A 136 15.66 3.38 11.62
N LEU A 137 15.25 4.64 11.59
CA LEU A 137 14.17 5.14 12.45
C LEU A 137 12.83 4.47 12.14
N ALA A 138 12.51 4.30 10.85
CA ALA A 138 11.32 3.56 10.43
C ALA A 138 11.38 2.08 10.85
N LEU A 139 12.55 1.44 10.76
CA LEU A 139 12.80 0.06 11.20
C LEU A 139 12.68 -0.06 12.72
N ILE A 140 13.23 0.87 13.50
CA ILE A 140 13.11 0.90 14.97
C ILE A 140 11.65 1.09 15.36
N HIS A 141 10.92 1.98 14.68
CA HIS A 141 9.48 2.16 14.92
C HIS A 141 8.71 0.85 14.61
N LEU A 142 9.06 0.18 13.52
CA LEU A 142 8.48 -1.11 13.14
C LEU A 142 8.81 -2.23 14.16
N ILE A 143 10.05 -2.29 14.68
CA ILE A 143 10.46 -3.24 15.73
C ILE A 143 9.77 -2.93 17.06
N ASN A 144 9.59 -1.66 17.40
CA ASN A 144 8.85 -1.26 18.61
C ASN A 144 7.37 -1.64 18.51
N ASN A 145 6.76 -1.44 17.33
CA ASN A 145 5.40 -1.92 17.06
C ASN A 145 5.33 -3.46 17.06
N TRP A 146 6.39 -4.15 16.58
CA TRP A 146 6.50 -5.61 16.61
C TRP A 146 6.48 -6.17 18.03
N LYS A 147 7.13 -5.50 19.00
CA LYS A 147 7.09 -5.89 20.41
C LYS A 147 5.70 -5.75 21.05
N GLN A 148 4.80 -4.94 20.49
CA GLN A 148 3.46 -4.72 21.05
C GLN A 148 2.37 -5.68 20.53
N THR A 149 2.59 -6.42 19.44
CA THR A 149 1.52 -7.23 18.83
C THR A 149 1.84 -8.73 18.77
N ASN A 150 1.19 -9.51 19.64
CA ASN A 150 1.16 -10.98 19.65
C ASN A 150 0.48 -11.65 18.41
N LYS A 151 0.32 -10.93 17.29
CA LYS A 151 -0.43 -11.42 16.10
C LYS A 151 0.48 -11.47 14.87
N THR A 152 1.17 -12.61 14.72
CA THR A 152 2.19 -12.93 13.69
C THR A 152 1.75 -12.85 12.23
N LYS A 153 0.45 -12.83 11.90
CA LYS A 153 -0.05 -12.79 10.51
C LYS A 153 -0.24 -11.40 9.92
N ALA A 154 -0.52 -10.37 10.72
CA ALA A 154 -0.65 -8.99 10.20
C ALA A 154 0.74 -8.41 9.86
N VAL A 155 1.72 -8.70 10.71
CA VAL A 155 3.11 -8.19 10.65
C VAL A 155 3.84 -8.60 9.37
N SER A 156 3.54 -9.77 8.77
CA SER A 156 4.22 -10.24 7.56
C SER A 156 3.89 -9.41 6.31
N GLN A 157 2.68 -8.82 6.26
CA GLN A 157 2.28 -7.96 5.15
C GLN A 157 2.88 -6.55 5.30
N GLU A 158 2.91 -6.00 6.52
CA GLU A 158 3.50 -4.68 6.79
C GLU A 158 5.00 -4.67 6.51
N LEU A 159 5.71 -5.71 6.97
CA LEU A 159 7.14 -5.87 6.72
C LEU A 159 7.41 -6.04 5.22
N ARG A 160 6.57 -6.80 4.50
CA ARG A 160 6.72 -7.00 3.04
C ARG A 160 6.58 -5.68 2.29
N VAL A 161 5.60 -4.86 2.67
CA VAL A 161 5.37 -3.54 2.07
C VAL A 161 6.52 -2.59 2.39
N PHE A 162 6.98 -2.55 3.64
CA PHE A 162 8.13 -1.74 4.05
C PHE A 162 9.40 -2.11 3.29
N LEU A 163 9.69 -3.42 3.20
CA LEU A 163 10.80 -3.94 2.40
C LEU A 163 10.66 -3.60 0.92
N GLN A 164 9.44 -3.59 0.38
CA GLN A 164 9.18 -3.20 -1.00
C GLN A 164 9.48 -1.72 -1.24
N VAL A 165 9.11 -0.83 -0.32
CA VAL A 165 9.47 0.61 -0.39
C VAL A 165 10.98 0.80 -0.33
N ILE A 166 11.66 0.10 0.59
CA ILE A 166 13.13 0.10 0.68
C ILE A 166 13.75 -0.37 -0.64
N PHE A 167 13.29 -1.49 -1.19
CA PHE A 167 13.80 -2.03 -2.45
C PHE A 167 13.52 -1.11 -3.63
N SER A 168 12.36 -0.45 -3.68
CA SER A 168 12.01 0.57 -4.68
C SER A 168 13.01 1.73 -4.64
N ALA A 169 13.23 2.30 -3.45
CA ALA A 169 14.15 3.42 -3.28
C ALA A 169 15.60 3.04 -3.59
N ILE A 170 16.06 1.87 -3.13
CA ILE A 170 17.40 1.36 -3.46
C ILE A 170 17.51 1.14 -4.98
N SER A 171 16.52 0.50 -5.60
CA SER A 171 16.52 0.24 -7.04
C SER A 171 16.50 1.53 -7.86
N LEU A 172 15.80 2.57 -7.40
CA LEU A 172 15.83 3.87 -8.04
C LEU A 172 17.21 4.51 -7.92
N CYS A 173 17.82 4.48 -6.74
CA CYS A 173 19.19 4.98 -6.54
C CYS A 173 20.17 4.26 -7.48
N PHE A 174 20.05 2.94 -7.62
CA PHE A 174 20.84 2.16 -8.57
C PHE A 174 20.51 2.51 -10.03
N TYR A 175 19.23 2.65 -10.40
CA TYR A 175 18.82 3.01 -11.75
C TYR A 175 19.37 4.38 -12.16
N ILE A 176 19.22 5.37 -11.28
CA ILE A 176 19.77 6.71 -11.45
C ILE A 176 21.29 6.61 -11.64
N HIS A 177 22.00 5.91 -10.76
CA HIS A 177 23.46 5.82 -10.81
C HIS A 177 24.02 5.05 -12.03
N ILE A 178 23.36 3.96 -12.46
CA ILE A 178 23.85 3.10 -13.55
C ILE A 178 23.45 3.63 -14.93
N TRP A 179 22.20 4.06 -15.09
CA TRP A 179 21.62 4.29 -16.42
C TRP A 179 21.56 5.75 -16.84
N MET A 180 21.55 6.69 -15.88
CA MET A 180 21.73 8.10 -16.21
C MET A 180 23.22 8.45 -16.11
N PRO A 181 23.80 9.18 -17.07
CA PRO A 181 25.02 9.95 -16.83
C PRO A 181 24.62 11.13 -15.94
N VAL A 182 24.26 10.82 -14.69
CA VAL A 182 23.64 11.72 -13.71
C VAL A 182 24.45 12.99 -13.60
N GLU A 183 25.77 12.85 -13.54
CA GLU A 183 26.69 13.98 -13.52
C GLU A 183 26.45 14.92 -14.70
N GLN A 184 26.38 14.42 -15.93
CA GLN A 184 26.17 15.26 -17.11
C GLN A 184 24.78 15.90 -17.16
N VAL A 185 23.73 15.19 -16.74
CA VAL A 185 22.36 15.71 -16.79
C VAL A 185 22.10 16.70 -15.65
N ILE A 186 22.57 16.39 -14.44
CA ILE A 186 22.41 17.24 -13.26
C ILE A 186 23.24 18.53 -13.41
N ILE A 187 24.49 18.43 -13.87
CA ILE A 187 25.34 19.61 -14.10
C ILE A 187 24.75 20.48 -15.21
N ARG A 188 24.22 19.87 -16.28
CA ARG A 188 23.66 20.63 -17.41
C ARG A 188 22.29 21.24 -17.11
N TYR A 189 21.47 20.58 -16.29
CA TYR A 189 20.10 20.97 -15.96
C TYR A 189 19.80 20.82 -14.46
N PRO A 190 20.40 21.65 -13.59
CA PRO A 190 20.30 21.51 -12.14
C PRO A 190 18.89 21.76 -11.62
N LEU A 191 18.18 22.75 -12.17
CA LEU A 191 16.83 23.12 -11.74
C LEU A 191 15.77 22.08 -12.16
N PRO A 192 15.69 21.62 -13.43
CA PRO A 192 14.80 20.51 -13.78
C PRO A 192 15.06 19.25 -12.95
N SER A 193 16.34 18.93 -12.71
CA SER A 193 16.74 17.79 -11.89
C SER A 193 16.25 17.91 -10.45
N SER A 194 16.39 19.07 -9.79
CA SER A 194 15.91 19.27 -8.42
C SER A 194 14.39 19.18 -8.31
N ILE A 195 13.65 19.67 -9.32
CA ILE A 195 12.19 19.54 -9.38
C ILE A 195 11.79 18.06 -9.50
N ILE A 196 12.42 17.30 -10.40
CA ILE A 196 12.11 15.87 -10.60
C ILE A 196 12.40 15.07 -9.33
N ILE A 197 13.56 15.30 -8.69
CA ILE A 197 13.93 14.63 -7.42
C ILE A 197 12.91 14.99 -6.32
N THR A 198 12.52 16.25 -6.22
CA THR A 198 11.52 16.69 -5.23
C THR A 198 10.16 16.04 -5.47
N LEU A 199 9.70 15.97 -6.72
CA LEU A 199 8.46 15.28 -7.07
C LEU A 199 8.50 13.80 -6.69
N PHE A 200 9.64 13.15 -6.94
CA PHE A 200 9.82 11.75 -6.56
C PHE A 200 9.72 11.55 -5.04
N ILE A 201 10.42 12.37 -4.25
CA ILE A 201 10.35 12.33 -2.78
C ILE A 201 8.91 12.53 -2.30
N ILE A 202 8.15 13.45 -2.90
CA ILE A 202 6.74 13.69 -2.55
C ILE A 202 5.89 12.46 -2.85
N ILE A 203 6.11 11.80 -3.99
CA ILE A 203 5.37 10.58 -4.35
C ILE A 203 5.66 9.45 -3.36
N GLU A 204 6.92 9.27 -2.96
CA GLU A 204 7.32 8.28 -1.96
C GLU A 204 6.71 8.58 -0.58
N LEU A 205 6.74 9.84 -0.14
CA LEU A 205 6.10 10.26 1.11
C LEU A 205 4.58 10.03 1.09
N ALA A 206 3.92 10.40 0.00
CA ALA A 206 2.47 10.19 -0.17
C ALA A 206 2.12 8.69 -0.17
N THR A 207 2.97 7.85 -0.76
CA THR A 207 2.79 6.40 -0.76
C THR A 207 2.99 5.82 0.65
N CYS A 208 4.03 6.27 1.36
CA CYS A 208 4.26 5.90 2.76
C CYS A 208 3.07 6.27 3.66
N GLU A 209 2.53 7.49 3.52
CA GLU A 209 1.34 7.91 4.28
C GLU A 209 0.11 7.05 3.98
N LEU A 210 -0.15 6.76 2.70
CA LEU A 210 -1.27 5.90 2.32
C LEU A 210 -1.16 4.52 2.96
N LEU A 211 0.05 3.95 2.94
CA LEU A 211 0.30 2.66 3.55
C LEU A 211 0.05 2.71 5.06
N PHE A 212 0.56 3.75 5.73
CA PHE A 212 0.33 3.94 7.16
C PHE A 212 -1.17 4.06 7.50
N ASP A 213 -1.93 4.83 6.71
CA ASP A 213 -3.38 4.95 6.87
C ASP A 213 -4.10 3.59 6.72
N GLN A 214 -3.65 2.74 5.79
CA GLN A 214 -4.20 1.39 5.60
C GLN A 214 -3.87 0.47 6.78
N LEU A 215 -2.67 0.56 7.34
CA LEU A 215 -2.29 -0.20 8.54
C LEU A 215 -3.13 0.21 9.74
N GLN A 216 -3.32 1.52 9.95
CA GLN A 216 -4.14 2.02 11.04
C GLN A 216 -5.61 1.62 10.91
N LYS A 217 -6.18 1.63 9.70
CA LYS A 217 -7.55 1.15 9.47
C LYS A 217 -7.70 -0.34 9.84
N LYS A 218 -6.72 -1.17 9.46
CA LYS A 218 -6.74 -2.61 9.77
C LYS A 218 -6.56 -2.91 11.26
N SER A 219 -5.83 -2.07 11.99
CA SER A 219 -5.67 -2.24 13.45
C SER A 219 -6.97 -1.93 14.19
N ILE A 220 -7.73 -0.93 13.74
CA ILE A 220 -9.02 -0.53 14.33
C ILE A 220 -10.15 -1.52 14.00
N ALA A 221 -10.16 -2.08 12.78
CA ALA A 221 -11.23 -2.94 12.30
C ALA A 221 -11.24 -4.36 12.89
N LYS A 222 -10.23 -4.76 13.68
CA LYS A 222 -10.26 -6.06 14.37
C LYS A 222 -10.98 -5.91 15.71
N PRO A 223 -12.21 -6.42 15.87
CA PRO A 223 -12.83 -6.51 17.19
C PRO A 223 -11.94 -7.35 18.11
N ALA A 224 -11.89 -6.93 19.39
CA ALA A 224 -11.07 -7.54 20.44
C ALA A 224 -11.45 -9.01 20.68
#